data_AF-G8TND5-F1
#
_entry.id   AF-G8TND5-F1
#
_cell.length_a   1.000
_cell.length_b   1.000
_cell.length_c   1.000
_cell.angle_alpha   90.00
_cell.angle_beta   90.00
_cell.angle_gamma   90.00
#
_symmetry.space_group_name_H-M   'P 1'
#
loop_
_entity.id
_entity.type
_entity.pdbx_description
1 polymer ?
#
loop_
_entity_poly.entity_id
_entity_poly.type
_entity_poly.pdbx_seq_one_letter_code
_entity_poly.pdbx_strand_id
1 'polypeptide(L)'
;MENSDLLVIEQIRAGDETAFDALFTAWYGKLQAYAFSVLQNEAQAEEVVQTVFCRIWEKRRQWEVTTSLKAYLYGSVYHRCIDGLRRHKHAQKYQRYVLQKREGTGSL
;
A
#
# COMPACT_ATOMS: atom_id res chain seq x y z
N MET A 1 17.65 6.57 12.47
CA MET A 1 17.74 5.87 11.17
C MET A 1 19.15 5.31 11.07
N GLU A 2 19.33 4.06 10.65
CA GLU A 2 20.67 3.45 10.54
C GLU A 2 21.41 4.00 9.32
N ASN A 3 22.74 4.09 9.36
CA ASN A 3 23.54 4.59 8.22
C ASN A 3 23.33 3.75 6.94
N SER A 4 23.04 2.46 7.09
CA SER A 4 22.73 1.57 5.96
C SER A 4 21.40 1.93 5.28
N ASP A 5 20.38 2.33 6.05
CA ASP A 5 19.08 2.74 5.50
C ASP A 5 19.23 4.01 4.65
N LEU A 6 19.98 5.00 5.16
CA LEU A 6 20.23 6.25 4.46
C LEU A 6 20.95 6.02 3.12
N LEU A 7 21.95 5.13 3.11
CA LEU A 7 22.67 4.79 1.89
C LEU A 7 21.75 4.19 0.82
N VAL A 8 20.90 3.23 1.20
CA VAL A 8 19.93 2.60 0.28
C VAL A 8 18.96 3.64 -0.27
N ILE A 9 18.46 4.55 0.58
CA ILE A 9 17.57 5.64 0.15
C ILE A 9 18.27 6.52 -0.88
N GLU A 10 19.48 6.99 -0.61
CA GLU A 10 20.21 7.87 -1.53
C GLU A 10 20.56 7.18 -2.86
N GLN A 11 20.91 5.89 -2.85
CA GLN A 11 21.09 5.11 -4.08
C GLN A 11 19.81 5.05 -4.92
N ILE A 12 18.68 4.75 -4.28
CA ILE A 12 17.38 4.72 -4.96
C ILE A 12 17.00 6.11 -5.49
N ARG A 13 17.28 7.18 -4.74
CA ARG A 13 17.06 8.57 -5.19
C ARG A 13 17.88 8.91 -6.44
N ALA A 14 19.11 8.41 -6.51
CA ALA A 14 19.99 8.54 -7.67
C ALA A 14 19.54 7.70 -8.87
N GLY A 15 18.58 6.79 -8.69
CA GLY A 15 18.05 5.92 -9.74
C GLY A 15 18.79 4.59 -9.87
N ASP A 16 19.48 4.15 -8.83
CA ASP A 16 20.08 2.80 -8.77
C ASP A 16 18.97 1.74 -8.69
N GLU A 17 18.76 1.05 -9.81
CA GLU A 17 17.78 -0.05 -9.93
C GLU A 17 18.19 -1.28 -9.10
N THR A 18 19.49 -1.52 -8.92
CA THR A 18 19.98 -2.65 -8.12
C THR A 18 19.69 -2.44 -6.64
N ALA A 19 19.87 -1.22 -6.13
CA ALA A 19 19.50 -0.87 -4.76
C ALA A 19 17.98 -1.00 -4.53
N PHE A 20 17.18 -0.60 -5.53
CA PHE A 20 15.72 -0.75 -5.47
C PHE A 20 15.29 -2.22 -5.49
N ASP A 21 15.86 -3.04 -6.36
CA ASP A 21 15.56 -4.47 -6.45
C ASP A 21 15.96 -5.23 -5.17
N ALA A 22 17.12 -4.88 -4.59
CA ALA A 22 17.54 -5.41 -3.30
C ALA A 22 16.56 -5.05 -2.18
N LEU A 23 16.08 -3.79 -2.15
CA LEU A 23 15.05 -3.36 -1.20
C LEU A 23 13.75 -4.14 -1.41
N PHE A 24 13.29 -4.25 -2.65
CA PHE A 24 12.06 -4.97 -3.01
C PHE A 24 12.15 -6.43 -2.54
N THR A 25 13.19 -7.14 -2.94
CA THR A 25 13.41 -8.55 -2.60
C THR A 25 13.47 -8.77 -1.08
N ALA A 26 14.13 -7.88 -0.33
CA ALA A 26 14.27 -7.99 1.11
C ALA A 26 12.96 -7.77 1.90
N TRP A 27 12.01 -7.01 1.34
CA TRP A 27 10.83 -6.54 2.06
C TRP A 27 9.49 -7.04 1.50
N TYR A 28 9.42 -7.42 0.23
CA TYR A 28 8.16 -7.77 -0.45
C TYR A 28 7.36 -8.82 0.32
N GLY A 29 7.95 -10.00 0.59
CA GLY A 29 7.24 -11.08 1.28
C GLY A 29 6.79 -10.70 2.70
N LYS A 30 7.59 -9.93 3.43
CA LYS A 30 7.24 -9.46 4.79
C LYS A 30 6.06 -8.48 4.76
N LEU A 31 6.06 -7.58 3.79
CA LEU A 31 5.02 -6.58 3.62
C LEU A 31 3.74 -7.20 3.05
N GLN A 32 3.84 -8.20 2.17
CA GLN A 32 2.70 -8.92 1.61
C GLN A 32 2.00 -9.72 2.72
N ALA A 33 2.74 -10.47 3.53
CA ALA A 33 2.18 -11.19 4.67
C ALA A 33 1.50 -10.25 5.68
N TYR A 34 2.08 -9.06 5.91
CA TYR A 34 1.47 -8.05 6.76
C TYR A 34 0.21 -7.43 6.15
N ALA A 35 0.22 -7.09 4.86
CA ALA A 35 -0.97 -6.60 4.17
C ALA A 35 -2.09 -7.65 4.17
N PHE A 36 -1.75 -8.93 3.97
CA PHE A 36 -2.68 -10.04 4.03
C PHE A 36 -3.32 -10.18 5.41
N SER A 37 -2.56 -10.06 6.50
CA SER A 37 -3.14 -10.14 7.85
C SER A 37 -4.19 -9.06 8.11
N VAL A 38 -4.07 -7.89 7.46
CA VAL A 38 -5.02 -6.78 7.56
C VAL A 38 -6.22 -6.93 6.61
N LEU A 39 -5.97 -7.36 5.37
CA LEU A 39 -6.99 -7.38 4.31
C LEU A 39 -7.72 -8.72 4.17
N GLN A 40 -7.11 -9.82 4.63
CA GLN A 40 -7.59 -11.20 4.43
C GLN A 40 -7.90 -11.52 2.96
N ASN A 41 -7.15 -10.89 2.05
CA ASN A 41 -7.28 -11.04 0.60
C ASN A 41 -5.90 -10.94 -0.04
N GLU A 42 -5.45 -12.03 -0.67
CA GLU A 42 -4.10 -12.14 -1.24
C GLU A 42 -3.86 -11.18 -2.41
N ALA A 43 -4.81 -11.10 -3.35
CA ALA A 43 -4.71 -10.22 -4.50
C ALA A 43 -4.64 -8.74 -4.10
N GLN A 44 -5.46 -8.31 -3.13
CA GLN A 44 -5.41 -6.93 -2.61
C GLN A 44 -4.13 -6.67 -1.81
N ALA A 45 -3.63 -7.66 -1.07
CA ALA A 45 -2.37 -7.53 -0.34
C ALA A 45 -1.19 -7.33 -1.29
N GLU A 46 -1.12 -8.14 -2.34
CA GLU A 46 -0.14 -8.01 -3.42
C GLU A 46 -0.23 -6.63 -4.10
N GLU A 47 -1.43 -6.22 -4.53
CA GLU A 47 -1.64 -4.93 -5.18
C GLU A 47 -1.19 -3.77 -4.28
N VAL A 48 -1.50 -3.82 -2.98
CA VAL A 48 -1.06 -2.79 -2.03
C VAL A 48 0.46 -2.72 -1.98
N VAL A 49 1.16 -3.84 -1.82
CA VAL A 49 2.63 -3.83 -1.72
C VAL A 49 3.26 -3.38 -3.03
N GLN A 50 2.84 -3.94 -4.17
CA GLN A 50 3.31 -3.52 -5.49
C GLN A 50 3.14 -2.02 -5.67
N THR A 51 1.95 -1.48 -5.38
CA THR A 51 1.70 -0.06 -5.59
C THR A 51 2.54 0.79 -4.61
N VAL A 52 2.93 0.31 -3.41
CA VAL A 52 3.86 1.04 -2.52
C VAL A 52 5.21 1.17 -3.19
N PHE A 53 5.78 0.07 -3.68
CA PHE A 53 7.06 0.05 -4.36
C PHE A 53 7.06 0.87 -5.65
N CYS A 54 6.00 0.77 -6.47
CA CYS A 54 5.85 1.62 -7.66
C CYS A 54 5.89 3.10 -7.30
N ARG A 55 5.16 3.52 -6.26
CA ARG A 55 5.18 4.93 -5.81
C ARG A 55 6.54 5.37 -5.32
N ILE A 56 7.27 4.50 -4.61
CA ILE A 56 8.64 4.79 -4.18
C ILE A 56 9.52 5.04 -5.41
N TRP A 57 9.45 4.17 -6.43
CA TRP A 57 10.26 4.31 -7.65
C TRP A 57 9.88 5.53 -8.49
N GLU A 58 8.59 5.74 -8.73
CA GLU A 58 8.04 6.88 -9.48
C GLU A 58 8.45 8.21 -8.84
N LYS A 59 8.37 8.30 -7.51
CA LYS A 59 8.70 9.50 -6.74
C LYS A 59 10.09 9.46 -6.12
N ARG A 60 10.98 8.58 -6.57
CA ARG A 60 12.28 8.31 -5.91
C ARG A 60 13.10 9.56 -5.64
N ARG A 61 13.15 10.52 -6.55
CA ARG A 61 13.92 11.77 -6.38
C ARG A 61 13.44 12.60 -5.18
N GLN A 62 12.15 12.53 -4.86
CA GLN A 62 11.47 13.22 -3.76
C GLN A 62 11.16 12.28 -2.59
N TRP A 63 11.70 11.06 -2.60
CA TRP A 63 11.40 10.08 -1.57
C TRP A 63 12.17 10.43 -0.29
N GLU A 64 11.44 11.05 0.64
CA GLU A 64 11.95 11.40 1.96
C GLU A 64 11.43 10.43 3.00
N VAL A 65 12.36 9.83 3.74
CA VAL A 65 12.06 9.00 4.90
C VAL A 65 12.53 9.77 6.13
N THR A 66 11.60 10.17 7.00
CA THR A 66 11.91 10.91 8.24
C THR A 66 11.99 10.00 9.48
N THR A 67 11.66 8.72 9.32
CA THR A 67 11.66 7.68 10.37
C THR A 67 12.67 6.58 10.04
N SER A 68 12.54 5.35 10.54
CA SER A 68 13.33 4.24 9.98
C SER A 68 12.72 3.74 8.67
N LEU A 69 13.54 3.16 7.79
CA LEU A 69 13.06 2.58 6.54
C LEU A 69 11.98 1.52 6.80
N LYS A 70 12.20 0.67 7.81
CA LYS A 70 11.21 -0.29 8.30
C LYS A 70 9.87 0.37 8.68
N ALA A 71 9.90 1.41 9.51
CA ALA A 71 8.69 2.08 9.97
C ALA A 71 7.93 2.73 8.79
N TYR A 72 8.65 3.35 7.87
CA TYR A 72 8.08 3.93 6.65
C TYR A 72 7.36 2.89 5.79
N LEU A 73 8.00 1.75 5.53
CA LEU A 73 7.45 0.70 4.66
C LEU A 73 6.17 0.08 5.27
N TYR A 74 6.23 -0.33 6.53
CA TYR A 74 5.05 -0.87 7.23
C TYR A 74 3.93 0.16 7.35
N GLY A 75 4.25 1.41 7.69
CA GLY A 75 3.26 2.49 7.77
C GLY A 75 2.59 2.78 6.42
N SER A 76 3.37 2.82 5.34
CA SER A 76 2.85 3.04 3.98
C SER A 76 1.92 1.93 3.53
N VAL A 77 2.27 0.67 3.79
CA VAL A 77 1.41 -0.49 3.51
C VAL A 77 0.14 -0.43 4.34
N TYR A 78 0.26 -0.24 5.65
CA TYR A 78 -0.89 -0.18 6.56
C TYR A 78 -1.90 0.90 6.14
N HIS A 79 -1.44 2.13 5.92
CA HIS A 79 -2.32 3.23 5.51
C HIS A 79 -3.09 2.90 4.23
N ARG A 80 -2.44 2.24 3.26
CA ARG A 80 -3.09 1.84 2.00
C ARG A 80 -4.08 0.70 2.18
N CYS A 81 -3.79 -0.27 3.05
CA CYS A 81 -4.79 -1.27 3.44
C CYS A 81 -6.02 -0.61 4.03
N ILE A 82 -5.84 0.31 4.99
CA ILE A 82 -6.96 1.02 5.64
C ILE A 82 -7.75 1.86 4.63
N ASP A 83 -7.08 2.56 3.71
CA ASP A 83 -7.74 3.33 2.67
C ASP A 83 -8.54 2.43 1.71
N GLY A 84 -8.01 1.25 1.37
CA GLY A 84 -8.72 0.22 0.60
C GLY A 84 -9.99 -0.25 1.30
N LEU A 85 -9.89 -0.62 2.57
CA LEU A 85 -11.03 -1.07 3.38
C LEU A 85 -12.11 0.03 3.51
N ARG A 86 -11.71 1.29 3.68
CA ARG A 86 -12.63 2.44 3.72
C ARG A 86 -13.40 2.59 2.41
N ARG A 87 -12.71 2.50 1.26
CA ARG A 87 -13.35 2.56 -0.06
C ARG A 87 -14.33 1.42 -0.27
N HIS A 88 -13.94 0.20 0.09
CA HIS A 88 -14.80 -0.98 -0.02
C HIS A 88 -16.07 -0.83 0.82
N LYS A 89 -15.95 -0.38 2.08
CA LYS A 89 -17.10 -0.13 2.97
C LYS A 89 -18.04 0.93 2.40
N HIS A 90 -17.51 2.00 1.82
CA HIS A 90 -18.32 3.05 1.19
C HIS A 90 -19.07 2.52 -0.04
N ALA A 91 -18.41 1.72 -0.89
CA ALA A 91 -19.03 1.08 -2.04
C ALA A 91 -20.18 0.15 -1.64
N GLN A 92 -19.96 -0.71 -0.62
CA GLN A 92 -21.00 -1.59 -0.09
C GLN A 92 -22.21 -0.82 0.47
N LYS A 93 -21.97 0.29 1.19
CA LYS A 93 -23.04 1.15 1.72
C LYS A 93 -23.87 1.75 0.59
N TYR A 94 -23.22 2.23 -0.47
CA TYR A 94 -23.90 2.79 -1.64
C TYR A 94 -24.72 1.73 -2.37
N GLN A 95 -24.15 0.54 -2.60
CA GLN A 95 -24.85 -0.58 -3.23
C GLN A 95 -26.11 -0.96 -2.44
N ARG A 96 -26.02 -1.07 -1.11
CA ARG A 96 -27.18 -1.35 -0.25
C ARG A 96 -28.25 -0.26 -0.33
N TYR A 97 -27.85 1.01 -0.37
CA TYR A 97 -28.78 2.14 -0.52
C TYR A 97 -29.55 2.07 -1.84
N VAL A 98 -28.87 1.78 -2.96
CA VAL A 98 -29.50 1.66 -4.28
C VAL A 98 -30.49 0.51 -4.33
N LEU A 99 -30.16 -0.64 -3.74
CA LEU A 99 -31.05 -1.81 -3.67
C LEU A 99 -32.33 -1.50 -2.88
N GLN A 100 -32.20 -0.90 -1.69
CA GLN A 100 -33.35 -0.53 -0.84
C GLN A 100 -34.30 0.45 -1.54
N LYS A 101 -33.77 1.41 -2.31
CA LYS A 101 -34.62 2.36 -3.08
C LYS A 101 -35.38 1.70 -4.23
N ARG A 102 -34.80 0.67 -4.86
CA ARG A 102 -35.45 -0.06 -5.96
C ARG A 102 -36.58 -0.97 -5.44
N GLU A 103 -36.40 -1.58 -4.28
CA GLU A 103 -37.44 -2.42 -3.66
C GLU A 103 -38.62 -1.59 -3.14
N GLY A 104 -38.38 -0.37 -2.65
CA GLY A 104 -39.43 0.53 -2.16
C GLY A 104 -40.27 1.25 -3.24
N THR A 105 -39.96 1.08 -4.53
CA THR A 105 -40.68 1.75 -5.65
C THR A 105 -41.54 0.81 -6.50
N GLY A 106 -41.58 -0.49 -6.16
CA GLY A 106 -42.38 -1.51 -6.87
C GLY A 106 -43.77 -1.79 -6.27
N SER A 107 -44.24 -0.99 -5.31
CA SER A 107 -45.58 -1.13 -4.71
C SER A 107 -46.39 0.16 -4.87
N LEU A 108 -46.84 0.42 -6.10
CA LEU A 108 -47.95 1.32 -6.43
C LEU A 108 -48.76 0.70 -7.56
#